data_AF-A0AAC9GG61-F1
#
_entry.id   AF-A0AAC9GG61-F1
#
_cell.length_a   1.000
_cell.length_b   1.000
_cell.length_c   1.000
_cell.angle_alpha   90.00
_cell.angle_beta   90.00
_cell.angle_gamma   90.00
#
_symmetry.space_group_name_H-M   'P 1'
#
loop_
_entity.id
_entity.type
_entity.pdbx_description
1 polymer ?
#
loop_
_entity_poly.entity_id
_entity_poly.type
_entity_poly.pdbx_seq_one_letter_code
_entity_poly.pdbx_strand_id
1 'polypeptide(L)'
;MDVIHGYETTFPIPLGLSCTWDMNLIERSAQIAAKEASADGINWTFSPMVDISRDPRWGRVSEGSGEDPYLGSQIAKAMVNGYQQRDLSKNNSILACVKHFALYGAPEGT
;
A
#
# COMPACT_ATOMS: atom_id res chain seq x y z
N MET A 1 -0.82 12.43 -2.43
CA MET A 1 -0.90 11.87 -3.80
C MET A 1 -1.19 10.38 -3.70
N ASP A 2 -1.90 9.78 -4.66
CA ASP A 2 -2.14 8.34 -4.68
C ASP A 2 -0.94 7.58 -5.28
N VAL A 3 0.10 7.39 -4.47
CA VAL A 3 1.28 6.56 -4.83
C VAL A 3 1.02 5.14 -4.31
N ILE A 4 0.25 4.36 -5.08
CA ILE A 4 -0.37 3.11 -4.60
C ILE A 4 0.55 1.89 -4.77
N HIS A 5 1.13 1.72 -5.95
CA HIS A 5 2.01 0.59 -6.27
C HIS A 5 3.18 1.03 -7.15
N GLY A 6 3.77 2.19 -6.81
CA GLY A 6 4.79 2.85 -7.62
C GLY A 6 4.48 4.32 -7.84
N TYR A 7 5.48 5.08 -8.29
CA TYR A 7 5.34 6.47 -8.71
C TYR A 7 5.43 6.53 -10.24
N GLU A 8 6.61 6.80 -10.79
CA GLU A 8 6.87 6.69 -12.23
C GLU A 8 7.18 5.23 -12.59
N THR A 9 8.03 4.58 -11.79
CA THR A 9 8.21 3.14 -11.88
C THR A 9 7.02 2.46 -11.22
N THR A 10 6.26 1.69 -12.01
CA THR A 10 5.08 0.97 -11.54
C THR A 10 5.39 -0.51 -11.26
N PHE A 11 5.01 -0.96 -10.07
CA PHE A 11 5.04 -2.36 -9.65
C PHE A 11 3.68 -3.03 -9.93
N PRO A 12 3.54 -4.36 -9.74
CA PRO A 12 2.23 -5.00 -9.78
C PRO A 12 1.24 -4.31 -8.83
N ILE A 13 -0.05 -4.35 -9.16
CA ILE A 13 -1.11 -3.85 -8.26
C ILE A 13 -1.00 -4.49 -6.86
N PRO A 14 -1.47 -3.83 -5.78
CA PRO A 14 -1.32 -4.34 -4.42
C PRO A 14 -1.78 -5.79 -4.22
N LEU A 15 -2.87 -6.20 -4.88
CA LEU A 15 -3.32 -7.59 -4.85
C LEU A 15 -2.27 -8.55 -5.42
N GLY A 16 -1.63 -8.20 -6.54
CA GLY A 16 -0.56 -8.99 -7.13
C GLY A 16 0.72 -8.99 -6.31
N LEU A 17 1.07 -7.85 -5.67
CA LEU A 17 2.18 -7.79 -4.72
C LEU A 17 1.96 -8.71 -3.52
N SER A 18 0.72 -8.79 -3.01
CA SER A 18 0.38 -9.66 -1.88
C SER A 18 0.65 -11.14 -2.18
N CYS A 19 0.49 -11.56 -3.43
CA CYS A 19 0.74 -12.93 -3.87
C CYS A 19 2.22 -13.34 -3.83
N THR A 20 3.14 -12.41 -3.58
CA THR A 20 4.57 -12.75 -3.38
C THR A 20 4.83 -13.42 -2.03
N TRP A 21 4.00 -13.14 -1.02
CA TRP A 21 4.22 -13.53 0.38
C TRP A 21 5.59 -13.09 0.95
N ASP A 22 6.28 -12.16 0.28
CA ASP A 22 7.60 -11.68 0.65
C ASP A 22 7.53 -10.23 1.13
N MET A 23 7.52 -10.05 2.44
CA MET A 23 7.43 -8.74 3.06
C MET A 23 8.63 -7.85 2.75
N ASN A 24 9.80 -8.44 2.44
CA ASN A 24 10.99 -7.66 2.07
C ASN A 24 10.81 -7.04 0.68
N LEU A 25 10.25 -7.79 -0.27
CA LEU A 25 9.94 -7.27 -1.61
C LEU A 25 8.85 -6.20 -1.57
N ILE A 26 7.82 -6.40 -0.76
CA ILE A 26 6.74 -5.42 -0.57
C ILE A 26 7.29 -4.13 0.05
N GLU A 27 8.04 -4.23 1.16
CA GLU A 27 8.68 -3.07 1.78
C GLU A 27 9.61 -2.36 0.78
N ARG A 28 10.36 -3.13 -0.02
CA ARG A 28 11.26 -2.58 -1.04
C ARG A 28 10.49 -1.80 -2.12
N SER A 29 9.33 -2.28 -2.56
CA SER A 29 8.51 -1.56 -3.54
C SER A 29 8.03 -0.22 -3.00
N ALA A 30 7.58 -0.17 -1.73
CA ALA A 30 7.19 1.06 -1.06
C ALA A 30 8.36 2.02 -0.84
N GLN A 31 9.56 1.52 -0.53
CA GLN A 31 10.77 2.35 -0.41
C GLN A 31 11.15 3.02 -1.74
N ILE A 32 11.06 2.29 -2.86
CA ILE A 32 11.34 2.83 -4.19
C ILE A 32 10.30 3.89 -4.55
N ALA A 33 9.02 3.60 -4.33
CA ALA A 33 7.93 4.55 -4.55
C ALA A 33 8.08 5.83 -3.70
N ALA A 34 8.47 5.71 -2.44
CA ALA A 34 8.75 6.85 -1.57
C ALA A 34 9.92 7.69 -2.10
N LYS A 35 11.00 7.04 -2.53
CA LYS A 35 12.18 7.71 -3.09
C LYS A 35 11.84 8.49 -4.36
N GLU A 36 11.06 7.91 -5.26
CA GLU A 36 10.64 8.59 -6.48
C GLU A 36 9.69 9.76 -6.19
N ALA A 37 8.65 9.52 -5.40
CA ALA A 37 7.66 10.55 -5.07
C ALA A 37 8.28 11.74 -4.31
N SER A 38 9.14 11.47 -3.33
CA SER A 38 9.83 12.52 -2.57
C SER A 38 10.84 13.31 -3.40
N ALA A 39 11.47 12.69 -4.41
CA ALA A 39 12.32 13.39 -5.36
C ALA A 39 11.53 14.41 -6.20
N ASP A 40 10.22 14.21 -6.37
CA ASP A 40 9.30 15.13 -7.04
C ASP A 40 8.49 16.01 -6.06
N GLY A 41 8.98 16.15 -4.83
CA GLY A 41 8.40 17.05 -3.82
C GLY A 41 7.15 16.53 -3.11
N ILE A 42 6.73 15.28 -3.36
CA ILE A 42 5.62 14.65 -2.67
C ILE A 42 6.08 14.16 -1.30
N ASN A 43 5.38 14.58 -0.24
CA ASN A 43 5.72 14.24 1.14
C ASN A 43 4.68 13.33 1.83
N TRP A 44 3.58 13.01 1.16
CA TRP A 44 2.47 12.24 1.72
C TRP A 44 1.75 11.41 0.66
N THR A 45 1.67 10.09 0.88
CA THR A 45 0.90 9.18 0.04
C THR A 45 -0.39 8.72 0.70
N PHE A 46 -1.44 8.57 -0.10
CA PHE A 46 -2.70 7.94 0.29
C PHE A 46 -2.61 6.42 0.13
N SER A 47 -1.68 5.81 0.86
CA SER A 47 -1.34 4.38 0.83
C SER A 47 -0.74 3.97 2.19
N PRO A 48 -0.90 2.71 2.66
CA PRO A 48 -1.55 1.58 2.00
C PRO A 48 -3.07 1.51 2.17
N MET A 49 -3.74 0.95 1.17
CA MET A 49 -5.11 0.45 1.30
C MET A 49 -5.07 -0.95 1.93
N VAL A 50 -5.79 -1.14 3.03
CA VAL A 50 -5.72 -2.35 3.87
C VAL A 50 -7.12 -2.94 4.16
N ASP A 51 -8.09 -2.61 3.32
CA ASP A 51 -9.44 -3.14 3.47
C ASP A 51 -9.44 -4.64 3.13
N ILE A 52 -9.90 -5.46 4.08
CA ILE A 52 -10.22 -6.86 3.82
C ILE A 52 -11.45 -6.90 2.92
N SER A 53 -11.34 -7.67 1.84
CA SER A 53 -12.48 -7.94 0.98
C SER A 53 -12.63 -9.45 0.75
N ARG A 54 -13.89 -9.88 0.71
CA ARG A 54 -14.31 -11.24 0.39
C ARG A 54 -15.29 -11.27 -0.77
N ASP A 55 -15.40 -10.14 -1.48
CA ASP A 55 -16.30 -9.99 -2.61
C ASP A 55 -15.51 -9.60 -3.87
N PRO A 56 -15.26 -10.54 -4.80
CA PRO A 56 -14.47 -10.27 -5.99
C PRO A 56 -15.18 -9.31 -6.98
N ARG A 57 -16.48 -9.02 -6.79
CA ARG A 57 -17.21 -8.05 -7.61
C ARG A 57 -16.77 -6.61 -7.31
N TRP A 58 -16.20 -6.37 -6.14
CA TRP A 58 -15.77 -5.04 -5.74
C TRP A 58 -14.50 -4.64 -6.48
N GLY A 59 -14.57 -3.67 -7.38
CA GLY A 59 -13.45 -3.27 -8.24
C GLY A 59 -12.17 -2.86 -7.51
N ARG A 60 -12.25 -2.50 -6.22
CA ARG A 60 -11.09 -2.09 -5.41
C ARG A 60 -10.37 -3.24 -4.70
N VAL A 61 -10.78 -4.50 -4.93
CA VAL A 61 -9.98 -5.66 -4.49
C VAL A 61 -8.54 -5.60 -5.01
N SER A 62 -8.33 -4.95 -6.17
CA SER A 62 -7.01 -4.74 -6.75
C SER A 62 -6.06 -3.91 -5.86
N GLU A 63 -6.61 -3.02 -5.03
CA GLU A 63 -5.85 -2.12 -4.16
C GLU A 63 -5.53 -2.73 -2.79
N GLY A 64 -6.24 -3.79 -2.42
CA GLY A 64 -6.06 -4.49 -1.14
C GLY A 64 -5.07 -5.64 -1.20
N SER A 65 -5.01 -6.40 -0.11
CA SER A 65 -4.10 -7.54 0.07
C SER A 65 -4.84 -8.87 0.24
N GLY A 66 -6.01 -8.99 -0.38
CA GLY A 66 -6.86 -10.17 -0.30
C GLY A 66 -7.76 -10.22 0.95
N GLU A 67 -8.03 -11.44 1.40
CA GLU A 67 -9.11 -11.74 2.36
C GLU A 67 -8.63 -12.07 3.79
N ASP A 68 -7.33 -12.25 3.99
CA ASP A 68 -6.75 -12.75 5.24
C ASP A 68 -6.24 -11.60 6.14
N PRO A 69 -6.76 -11.44 7.38
CA PRO A 69 -6.30 -10.42 8.31
C PRO A 69 -4.82 -10.55 8.70
N TYR A 70 -4.27 -11.77 8.77
CA TYR A 70 -2.88 -11.94 9.16
C TYR A 70 -1.93 -11.42 8.09
N LEU A 71 -2.04 -11.92 6.86
CA LEU A 71 -1.27 -11.44 5.71
C LEU A 71 -1.47 -9.95 5.49
N GLY A 72 -2.73 -9.47 5.50
CA GLY A 72 -3.04 -8.04 5.38
C GLY A 72 -2.33 -7.18 6.42
N SER A 73 -2.26 -7.64 7.68
CA SER A 73 -1.53 -6.91 8.74
C SER A 73 -0.01 -6.88 8.53
N GLN A 74 0.58 -7.97 8.00
CA GLN A 74 2.01 -8.02 7.72
C GLN A 74 2.37 -7.08 6.55
N ILE A 75 1.55 -7.08 5.50
CA ILE A 75 1.73 -6.21 4.34
C ILE A 75 1.53 -4.75 4.71
N ALA A 76 0.52 -4.42 5.52
CA ALA A 76 0.30 -3.07 6.02
C ALA A 76 1.55 -2.53 6.75
N LYS A 77 2.15 -3.35 7.62
CA LYS A 77 3.39 -3.01 8.32
C LYS A 77 4.55 -2.80 7.34
N ALA A 78 4.74 -3.70 6.38
CA ALA A 78 5.79 -3.60 5.36
C ALA A 78 5.67 -2.32 4.52
N MET A 79 4.46 -1.97 4.08
CA MET A 79 4.18 -0.77 3.31
C MET A 79 4.47 0.51 4.12
N VAL A 80 3.95 0.61 5.35
CA VAL A 80 4.19 1.77 6.22
C VAL A 80 5.69 1.93 6.53
N ASN A 81 6.39 0.84 6.83
CA ASN A 81 7.83 0.87 7.04
C ASN A 81 8.58 1.26 5.76
N GLY A 82 8.14 0.83 4.59
CA GLY A 82 8.79 1.18 3.33
C GLY A 82 8.67 2.66 3.00
N TYR A 83 7.47 3.24 3.19
CA TYR A 83 7.22 4.65 2.95
C TYR A 83 7.91 5.57 3.97
N GLN A 84 7.70 5.29 5.25
CA GLN A 84 8.13 6.17 6.34
C GLN A 84 9.55 5.87 6.82
N GLN A 85 10.09 4.70 6.45
CA GLN A 85 11.39 4.21 6.88
C GLN A 85 11.50 4.26 8.41
N ARG A 86 12.59 4.82 8.94
CA ARG A 86 12.82 4.99 10.39
C ARG A 86 12.80 6.46 10.83
N ASP A 87 12.63 7.38 9.89
CA ASP A 87 12.78 8.81 10.13
C ASP A 87 12.08 9.60 9.01
N LEU A 88 10.95 10.22 9.35
CA LEU A 88 10.13 11.01 8.43
C LEU A 88 10.75 12.36 8.04
N SER A 89 11.83 12.78 8.70
CA SER A 89 12.55 14.00 8.32
C SER A 89 13.45 13.82 7.10
N LYS A 90 13.68 12.56 6.67
CA LYS A 90 14.53 12.27 5.52
C LYS A 90 13.83 12.62 4.21
N ASN A 91 14.60 13.19 3.30
CA ASN A 91 14.17 13.61 1.96
C ASN A 91 13.80 12.46 1.00
N ASN A 92 13.93 11.20 1.43
CA ASN A 92 13.57 10.01 0.66
C ASN A 92 12.45 9.20 1.32
N SER A 93 11.83 9.75 2.36
CA SER A 93 10.70 9.17 3.09
C SER A 93 9.46 10.03 2.86
N ILE A 94 8.29 9.41 2.92
CA ILE A 94 7.01 10.10 2.83
C ILE A 94 6.07 9.58 3.92
N LEU A 95 5.16 10.44 4.38
CA LEU A 95 4.11 10.02 5.31
C LEU A 95 3.21 8.98 4.61
N ALA A 96 2.84 7.92 5.33
CA ALA A 96 1.84 6.96 4.88
C ALA A 96 0.45 7.36 5.40
N CYS A 97 -0.60 7.01 4.66
CA CYS A 97 -1.98 7.17 5.08
C CYS A 97 -2.69 5.84 4.90
N VAL A 98 -2.88 5.12 6.00
CA VAL A 98 -3.65 3.88 6.00
C VAL A 98 -5.11 4.18 5.65
N LYS A 99 -5.69 3.41 4.72
CA LYS A 99 -7.06 3.60 4.23
C LYS A 99 -7.75 2.25 3.97
N HIS A 100 -9.08 2.16 3.91
CA HIS A 100 -10.07 3.23 4.12
C HIS A 100 -10.82 2.92 5.41
N PHE A 101 -10.41 3.59 6.49
CA PHE A 101 -11.00 3.30 7.80
C PHE A 101 -12.49 3.67 7.82
N ALA A 102 -13.44 2.73 7.92
CA ALA A 102 -13.26 1.27 8.04
C ALA A 102 -14.31 0.46 7.27
N LEU A 103 -14.07 -0.86 7.18
CA LEU A 103 -14.98 -1.89 6.61
C LEU A 103 -15.35 -1.70 5.14
N TYR A 104 -14.59 -0.87 4.43
CA TYR A 104 -14.96 -0.45 3.08
C TYR A 104 -14.95 -1.58 2.04
N GLY A 105 -14.20 -2.65 2.30
CA GLY A 105 -14.17 -3.87 1.47
C GLY A 105 -15.36 -4.82 1.63
N ALA A 106 -16.38 -4.44 2.42
CA ALA A 106 -17.61 -5.18 2.61
C ALA A 106 -18.87 -4.43 2.12
N PRO A 107 -18.90 -3.90 0.87
CA PRO A 107 -20.13 -3.34 0.33
C PRO A 107 -21.15 -4.46 0.07
N GLU A 108 -22.43 -4.17 0.27
CA GLU A 108 -23.49 -5.02 -0.28
C GLU A 108 -23.52 -4.84 -1.81
N GLY A 109 -23.45 -5.94 -2.54
CA GLY A 109 -23.64 -5.93 -3.99
C GLY A 109 -25.11 -5.75 -4.34
N THR A 110 -25.38 -4.87 -5.30
CA THR A 110 -26.68 -4.78 -6.01
C THR A 110 -26.80 -5.88 -7.05
#